data_AF-A0A927L2U0-F1
#
_entry.id   AF-A0A927L2U0-F1
#
_cell.length_a   1.000
_cell.length_b   1.000
_cell.length_c   1.000
_cell.angle_alpha   90.00
_cell.angle_beta   90.00
_cell.angle_gamma   90.00
#
_symmetry.space_group_name_H-M   'P 1'
#
loop_
_entity.id
_entity.type
_entity.pdbx_description
1 polymer ?
#
loop_
_entity_poly.entity_id
_entity_poly.type
_entity_poly.pdbx_seq_one_letter_code
_entity_poly.pdbx_strand_id
1 'polypeptide(L)'
;MEGLRLVGQVPSELADLFVDHVVSKGLRDDVHFSQEGDPGADELGIVLRAQRAEDILLTRPVFVAREWADRVYDTSEGPIPDEEWRIHA
;
A
#
# COMPACT_ATOMS: atom_id res chain seq x y z
N MET A 1 11.24 7.33 -3.08
CA MET A 1 9.99 8.10 -2.90
C MET A 1 10.19 9.60 -2.66
N GLU A 2 11.43 10.12 -2.61
CA GLU A 2 11.64 11.55 -2.40
C GLU A 2 11.16 12.34 -3.63
N GLY A 3 10.35 13.39 -3.41
CA GLY A 3 9.74 14.19 -4.47
C GLY A 3 8.46 13.63 -5.10
N LEU A 4 8.01 12.43 -4.69
CA LEU A 4 6.70 11.93 -5.12
C LEU A 4 5.58 12.68 -4.39
N ARG A 5 4.62 13.20 -5.15
CA ARG A 5 3.40 13.76 -4.57
C ARG A 5 2.57 12.60 -4.00
N LEU A 6 2.24 12.68 -2.72
CA LEU A 6 1.32 11.76 -2.03
C LEU A 6 -0.15 12.06 -2.43
N VAL A 7 -0.39 12.08 -3.73
CA VAL A 7 -1.70 12.22 -4.36
C VAL A 7 -1.97 10.95 -5.15
N GLY A 8 -3.22 10.72 -5.53
CA GLY A 8 -3.55 9.56 -6.36
C GLY A 8 -2.66 9.47 -7.60
N GLN A 9 -2.02 8.32 -7.80
CA GLN A 9 -1.22 7.98 -8.98
C GLN A 9 -1.81 6.77 -9.71
N VAL A 10 -1.37 6.54 -10.95
CA VAL A 10 -1.68 5.32 -11.71
C VAL A 10 -1.22 4.11 -10.89
N PRO A 11 -2.10 3.14 -10.60
CA PRO A 11 -1.76 2.07 -9.66
C PRO A 11 -0.55 1.22 -10.04
N SER A 12 -0.42 0.84 -11.32
CA SER A 12 0.72 0.04 -11.78
C SER A 12 2.04 0.81 -11.62
N GLU A 13 2.06 2.10 -11.97
CA GLU A 13 3.27 2.92 -11.89
C GLU A 13 3.71 3.12 -10.44
N LEU A 14 2.76 3.40 -9.52
CA LEU A 14 3.11 3.57 -8.11
C LEU A 14 3.50 2.24 -7.45
N ALA A 15 2.86 1.13 -7.83
CA ALA A 15 3.24 -0.20 -7.35
C ALA A 15 4.70 -0.52 -7.71
N ASP A 16 5.09 -0.33 -8.97
CA ASP A 16 6.48 -0.55 -9.42
C ASP A 16 7.46 0.35 -8.66
N LEU A 17 7.16 1.66 -8.56
CA LEU A 17 7.99 2.62 -7.82
C LEU A 17 8.14 2.27 -6.34
N PHE A 18 7.08 1.74 -5.72
CA PHE A 18 7.10 1.33 -4.33
C PHE A 18 7.97 0.10 -4.14
N VAL A 19 7.80 -0.94 -4.95
CA VAL A 19 8.63 -2.14 -4.91
C VAL A 19 10.10 -1.78 -5.13
N ASP A 20 10.40 -0.97 -6.15
CA ASP A 20 11.78 -0.51 -6.41
C ASP A 20 12.36 0.26 -5.22
N HIS A 21 11.57 1.12 -4.59
CA HIS A 21 12.01 1.88 -3.42
C HIS A 21 12.28 0.97 -2.21
N VAL A 22 11.40 0.00 -1.92
CA VAL A 22 11.58 -0.96 -0.82
C VAL A 22 12.82 -1.82 -1.08
N VAL A 23 12.97 -2.33 -2.30
CA VAL A 23 14.14 -3.14 -2.71
C VAL A 23 15.44 -2.31 -2.62
N SER A 24 15.42 -1.03 -3.01
CA SER A 24 16.59 -0.15 -2.92
C SER A 24 17.10 0.05 -1.48
N LYS A 25 16.24 -0.19 -0.48
CA LYS A 25 16.59 -0.16 0.94
C LYS A 25 17.09 -1.50 1.49
N GLY A 26 17.17 -2.54 0.67
CA GLY A 26 17.56 -3.89 1.08
C GLY A 26 16.42 -4.69 1.73
N LEU A 27 15.18 -4.23 1.61
CA LEU A 27 13.99 -4.84 2.24
C LEU A 27 13.18 -5.67 1.23
N ARG A 28 13.85 -6.38 0.31
CA ARG A 28 13.16 -7.13 -0.76
C ARG A 28 12.20 -8.17 -0.20
N ASP A 29 12.60 -8.86 0.86
CA ASP A 29 11.83 -9.95 1.45
C ASP A 29 10.62 -9.46 2.25
N ASP A 30 10.54 -8.14 2.53
CA ASP A 30 9.42 -7.49 3.18
C ASP A 30 8.31 -7.08 2.17
N VAL A 31 8.53 -7.23 0.86
CA VAL A 31 7.51 -6.89 -0.15
C VAL A 31 6.48 -8.00 -0.26
N HIS A 32 5.23 -7.66 0.03
CA HIS A 32 4.09 -8.57 -0.03
C HIS A 32 2.95 -8.01 -0.87
N PHE A 33 2.08 -8.88 -1.35
CA PHE A 33 0.85 -8.49 -2.04
C PHE A 33 -0.34 -9.02 -1.27
N SER A 34 -1.36 -8.17 -1.10
CA SER A 34 -2.63 -8.59 -0.52
C SER A 34 -3.37 -9.56 -1.44
N GLN A 35 -4.46 -10.17 -0.92
CA GLN A 35 -5.35 -11.01 -1.73
C GLN A 35 -5.98 -10.24 -2.90
N GLU A 36 -6.09 -8.92 -2.77
CA GLU A 36 -6.62 -8.01 -3.79
C GLU A 36 -5.53 -7.46 -4.73
N GLY A 37 -4.28 -7.86 -4.54
CA GLY A 37 -3.13 -7.44 -5.37
C GLY A 37 -2.53 -6.09 -5.00
N ASP A 38 -2.84 -5.55 -3.82
CA ASP A 38 -2.25 -4.31 -3.30
C ASP A 38 -0.84 -4.59 -2.73
N PRO A 39 0.23 -3.89 -3.17
CA PRO A 39 1.57 -4.10 -2.64
C PRO A 39 1.73 -3.46 -1.25
N GLY A 40 2.43 -4.15 -0.36
CA GLY A 40 2.79 -3.67 0.97
C GLY A 40 4.23 -3.99 1.34
N ALA A 41 4.73 -3.32 2.38
CA ALA A 41 6.04 -3.56 2.95
C ALA A 41 5.97 -3.55 4.48
N ASP A 42 6.19 -4.72 5.08
CA ASP A 42 5.99 -4.91 6.52
C ASP A 42 6.91 -4.01 7.35
N GLU A 43 8.21 -4.00 7.04
CA GLU A 43 9.17 -3.17 7.80
C GLU A 43 8.91 -1.65 7.65
N LEU A 44 8.23 -1.23 6.58
CA LEU A 44 7.79 0.16 6.42
C LEU A 44 6.43 0.44 7.07
N GLY A 45 5.64 -0.60 7.37
CA GLY A 45 4.27 -0.46 7.87
C GLY A 45 3.34 0.23 6.87
N ILE A 46 3.49 -0.06 5.57
CA ILE A 46 2.72 0.57 4.49
C ILE A 46 2.07 -0.48 3.59
N VAL A 47 0.81 -0.27 3.22
CA VAL A 47 0.15 -0.92 2.07
C VAL A 47 -0.37 0.14 1.11
N LEU A 48 -0.14 -0.05 -0.20
CA LEU A 48 -0.65 0.83 -1.25
C LEU A 48 -1.95 0.27 -1.81
N ARG A 49 -3.04 1.01 -1.63
CA ARG A 49 -4.35 0.57 -2.09
C ARG A 49 -4.72 1.18 -3.43
N ALA A 50 -5.23 0.37 -4.35
CA ALA A 50 -5.96 0.89 -5.50
C ALA A 50 -7.43 1.21 -5.10
N GLN A 51 -7.90 2.41 -5.42
CA GLN A 51 -9.25 2.88 -5.13
C GLN A 51 -9.85 3.52 -6.38
N ARG A 52 -11.10 3.18 -6.69
CA ARG A 52 -11.83 3.82 -7.79
C ARG A 52 -12.50 5.10 -7.27
N ALA A 53 -12.05 6.25 -7.76
CA ALA A 53 -12.70 7.54 -7.55
C ALA A 53 -13.39 7.92 -8.87
N GLU A 54 -14.71 7.70 -8.93
CA GLU A 54 -15.49 7.87 -10.16
C GLU A 54 -14.89 7.07 -11.35
N ASP A 55 -14.46 7.78 -12.39
CA ASP A 55 -13.90 7.21 -13.61
C ASP A 55 -12.40 6.92 -13.52
N ILE A 56 -11.72 7.37 -12.46
CA ILE A 56 -10.28 7.20 -12.28
C ILE A 56 -9.95 6.18 -11.21
N LEU A 57 -8.87 5.42 -11.44
CA LEU A 57 -8.29 4.52 -10.43
C LEU A 57 -7.07 5.22 -9.84
N LEU A 58 -7.12 5.48 -8.53
CA LEU A 58 -6.08 6.17 -7.78
C LEU A 58 -5.46 5.24 -6.76
N THR A 59 -4.25 5.57 -6.32
CA THR A 59 -3.58 4.89 -5.21
C THR A 59 -3.60 5.72 -3.93
N ARG A 60 -3.80 5.06 -2.79
CA ARG A 60 -3.70 5.67 -1.45
C ARG A 60 -2.77 4.84 -0.56
N PRO A 61 -1.70 5.43 0.00
CA PRO A 61 -0.90 4.76 1.01
C PRO A 61 -1.66 4.70 2.34
N VAL A 62 -1.70 3.52 2.96
CA VAL A 62 -2.20 3.32 4.31
C VAL A 62 -1.03 2.95 5.20
N PHE A 63 -0.85 3.71 6.30
CA PHE A 63 0.17 3.46 7.31
C PHE A 63 -0.46 2.72 8.48
N VAL A 64 0.20 1.68 8.96
CA VAL A 64 -0.26 0.92 10.14
C VAL A 64 0.61 1.20 11.36
N ALA A 65 0.04 0.97 12.54
CA ALA A 65 0.79 0.98 13.78
C ALA A 65 1.88 -0.12 13.74
N ARG A 66 3.00 0.10 14.45
CA ARG A 66 4.13 -0.84 14.46
C ARG A 66 3.75 -2.26 14.90
N GLU A 67 2.77 -2.37 15.80
CA GLU A 67 2.21 -3.63 16.30
C GLU A 67 1.45 -4.45 15.24
N TRP A 68 1.22 -3.88 14.07
CA TRP A 68 0.48 -4.46 12.95
C TRP A 68 1.29 -4.54 11.66
N ALA A 69 2.57 -4.15 11.73
CA ALA A 69 3.43 -3.99 10.59
C ALA A 69 3.74 -5.33 9.90
N ASP A 70 3.82 -6.44 10.64
CA ASP A 70 4.10 -7.79 10.15
C ASP A 70 2.96 -8.45 9.35
N ARG A 71 1.84 -7.73 9.15
CA ARG A 71 0.64 -8.21 8.45
C ARG A 71 -0.05 -7.12 7.65
N VAL A 72 0.70 -6.13 7.16
CA VAL A 72 0.11 -4.93 6.54
C VAL A 72 -0.69 -5.24 5.26
N TYR A 73 -0.38 -6.38 4.61
CA TYR A 73 -1.02 -6.85 3.39
C TYR A 73 -2.23 -7.78 3.64
N ASP A 74 -2.47 -8.22 4.89
CA ASP A 74 -3.59 -9.10 5.21
C ASP A 74 -4.90 -8.31 5.24
N THR A 75 -5.78 -8.58 4.28
CA THR A 75 -7.09 -7.96 4.14
C THR A 75 -8.21 -8.76 4.81
N SER A 76 -7.90 -9.95 5.33
CA SER A 76 -8.87 -10.93 5.83
C SER A 76 -8.87 -11.09 7.35
N GLU A 77 -7.69 -11.14 7.96
CA GLU A 77 -7.51 -11.14 9.42
C GLU A 77 -6.79 -9.86 9.90
N GLY A 78 -6.57 -8.93 8.98
CA GLY A 78 -5.79 -7.72 9.19
C GLY A 78 -6.37 -6.80 10.27
N PRO A 79 -5.51 -6.15 11.07
CA PRO A 79 -5.91 -5.19 12.09
C PRO A 79 -6.29 -3.80 11.51
N ILE A 80 -6.28 -3.65 10.19
CA ILE A 80 -6.65 -2.41 9.51
C ILE A 80 -8.18 -2.27 9.55
N PRO A 81 -8.74 -1.22 10.18
CA PRO A 81 -10.18 -1.05 10.32
C PRO A 81 -10.93 -1.03 8.98
N ASP A 82 -12.15 -1.57 8.93
CA ASP A 82 -13.05 -1.53 7.76
C ASP A 82 -13.19 -0.14 7.11
N GLU A 83 -13.14 0.92 7.91
CA GLU A 83 -13.21 2.30 7.40
C GLU A 83 -12.00 2.66 6.53
N GLU A 84 -10.81 2.15 6.84
CA GLU A 84 -9.64 2.32 6.00
C GLU A 84 -9.79 1.57 4.69
N TRP A 85 -10.66 0.55 4.63
CA TRP A 85 -10.99 -0.19 3.43
C TRP A 85 -12.05 0.50 2.54
N ARG A 86 -12.83 1.45 3.08
CA ARG A 86 -13.89 2.16 2.34
C ARG A 86 -13.33 3.06 1.24
N ILE A 87 -14.04 3.07 0.12
CA ILE A 87 -13.82 4.00 -1.00
C ILE A 87 -14.55 5.30 -0.64
N HIS A 88 -13.83 6.42 -0.62
CA HIS A 88 -14.43 7.74 -0.48
C HIS A 88 -14.52 8.38 -1.87
N ALA A 89 -15.74 8.78 -2.26
CA ALA A 89 -16.01 9.56 -3.46
C ALA A 89 -15.78 11.04 -3.20
#